data_AF-A0A094A6E0-F1
#
_entry.id   AF-A0A094A6E0-F1
#
_cell.length_a   1.000
_cell.length_b   1.000
_cell.length_c   1.000
_cell.angle_alpha   90.00
_cell.angle_beta   90.00
_cell.angle_gamma   90.00
#
_symmetry.space_group_name_H-M   'P 1'
#
loop_
_entity.id
_entity.type
_entity.pdbx_description
1 polymer ?
#
loop_
_entity_poly.entity_id
_entity_poly.type
_entity_poly.pdbx_seq_one_letter_code
_entity_poly.pdbx_strand_id
1 'polypeptide(L)'
;MAPNTNISTRAPIVTLNLPVGGKNIAEVAEKTGLSSRQVNKIYARAIERGFDPNYTPLTLRDEWLQDAPRLGRPLKRTTIA
;
A
#
# COMPACT_ATOMS: atom_id res chain seq x y z
N MET A 1 -7.73 11.31 2.43
CA MET A 1 -7.94 10.17 1.50
C MET A 1 -6.58 9.70 1.02
N ALA A 2 -6.27 8.40 1.05
CA ALA A 2 -5.07 7.94 0.32
C ALA A 2 -5.36 8.15 -1.18
N PRO A 3 -4.40 8.68 -1.96
CA PRO A 3 -4.58 8.72 -3.41
C PRO A 3 -4.87 7.30 -3.88
N ASN A 4 -5.78 7.17 -4.85
CA ASN A 4 -6.09 5.89 -5.45
C ASN A 4 -4.92 5.47 -6.34
N THR A 5 -3.80 5.12 -5.73
CA THR A 5 -2.61 4.69 -6.46
C THR A 5 -2.86 3.28 -6.96
N ASN A 6 -2.63 3.04 -8.25
CA ASN A 6 -2.80 1.71 -8.85
C ASN A 6 -1.85 0.70 -8.19
N ILE A 7 -2.22 -0.58 -8.25
CA ILE A 7 -1.40 -1.67 -7.70
C ILE A 7 0.02 -1.66 -8.30
N SER A 8 0.13 -1.34 -9.59
CA SER A 8 1.39 -1.20 -10.33
C SER A 8 2.32 -0.12 -9.78
N THR A 9 1.80 0.89 -9.09
CA THR A 9 2.62 1.93 -8.44
C THR A 9 2.97 1.55 -7.00
N ARG A 10 2.13 0.76 -6.33
CA ARG A 10 2.40 0.29 -4.96
C ARG A 10 3.45 -0.80 -4.92
N ALA A 11 3.47 -1.67 -5.94
CA ALA A 11 4.47 -2.72 -6.07
C ALA A 11 5.92 -2.17 -6.01
N PRO A 12 6.34 -1.20 -6.86
CA PRO A 12 7.68 -0.64 -6.79
C PRO A 12 7.95 0.13 -5.49
N ILE A 13 6.93 0.72 -4.85
CA ILE A 13 7.11 1.36 -3.54
C ILE A 13 7.53 0.35 -2.48
N VAL A 14 6.89 -0.82 -2.47
CA VAL A 14 7.19 -1.87 -1.49
C VAL A 14 8.52 -2.55 -1.79
N THR A 15 8.83 -2.83 -3.05
CA THR A 15 10.09 -3.46 -3.43
C THR A 15 11.29 -2.51 -3.33
N LEU A 16 11.12 -1.22 -3.63
CA LEU A 16 12.21 -0.26 -3.48
C LEU A 16 12.50 0.06 -2.02
N ASN A 17 11.56 -0.08 -1.09
CA ASN A 17 11.80 0.16 0.34
C ASN A 17 12.37 -1.07 1.09
N LEU A 18 12.90 -2.07 0.36
CA LEU A 18 13.49 -3.25 0.99
C LEU A 18 14.70 -2.88 1.86
N PRO A 19 14.87 -3.54 3.02
CA PRO A 19 15.96 -3.25 3.95
C PRO A 19 17.34 -3.57 3.36
N VAL A 20 17.41 -4.55 2.46
CA VAL A 20 18.65 -4.92 1.77
C VAL A 20 18.60 -4.40 0.33
N GLY A 21 19.48 -3.44 0.02
CA GLY A 21 19.64 -2.90 -1.34
C GLY A 21 18.50 -1.99 -1.81
N GLY A 22 17.54 -1.65 -0.94
CA GLY A 22 16.50 -0.68 -1.24
C GLY A 22 16.95 0.77 -1.15
N LYS A 23 15.98 1.66 -1.31
CA LYS A 23 16.07 3.11 -1.31
C LYS A 23 15.42 3.67 -0.06
N ASN A 24 15.84 4.87 0.31
CA ASN A 24 15.17 5.62 1.35
C ASN A 24 13.80 6.11 0.85
N ILE A 25 12.85 6.28 1.78
CA ILE A 25 11.48 6.76 1.53
C ILE A 25 11.48 8.07 0.74
N ALA A 26 12.42 8.98 1.02
CA ALA A 26 12.55 10.25 0.29
C ALA A 26 12.88 10.06 -1.20
N GLU A 27 13.79 9.13 -1.52
CA GLU A 27 14.12 8.82 -2.91
C GLU A 27 12.96 8.11 -3.62
N VAL A 28 12.26 7.23 -2.92
CA VAL A 28 11.07 6.56 -3.48
C VAL A 28 9.95 7.57 -3.73
N ALA A 29 9.77 8.53 -2.82
CA ALA A 29 8.83 9.64 -2.97
C ALA A 29 9.16 10.48 -4.22
N GLU A 30 10.42 10.87 -4.38
CA GLU A 30 10.90 11.60 -5.56
C GLU A 30 10.65 10.83 -6.86
N LYS A 31 10.99 9.53 -6.90
CA LYS A 31 10.81 8.68 -8.10
C LYS A 31 9.36 8.41 -8.46
N THR A 32 8.48 8.31 -7.46
CA THR A 32 7.07 7.96 -7.67
C THR A 32 6.16 9.17 -7.78
N GLY A 33 6.68 10.38 -7.49
CA GLY A 33 5.89 11.61 -7.42
C GLY A 33 4.89 11.64 -6.26
N LEU A 34 5.03 10.72 -5.29
CA LEU A 34 4.18 10.66 -4.10
C LEU A 34 4.87 11.33 -2.91
N SER A 35 4.09 11.83 -1.96
CA SER A 35 4.64 12.30 -0.69
C SER A 35 5.26 11.15 0.10
N SER A 36 6.34 11.42 0.85
CA SER A 36 6.96 10.46 1.77
C SER A 36 5.95 9.82 2.73
N ARG A 37 4.92 10.58 3.14
CA ARG A 37 3.82 10.07 3.97
C ARG A 37 2.99 9.00 3.26
N GLN A 38 2.72 9.15 1.96
CA GLN A 38 1.98 8.16 1.18
C GLN A 38 2.81 6.91 0.96
N VAL A 39 4.09 7.06 0.63
CA VAL A 39 5.05 5.96 0.50
C VAL A 39 5.09 5.14 1.79
N ASN A 40 5.29 5.79 2.93
CA ASN A 40 5.31 5.14 4.23
C ASN A 40 3.98 4.43 4.55
N LYS A 41 2.85 5.07 4.26
CA LYS A 41 1.52 4.47 4.47
C LYS A 41 1.29 3.22 3.62
N ILE A 42 1.75 3.22 2.37
CA ILE A 42 1.64 2.06 1.48
C ILE A 42 2.52 0.92 2.02
N TYR A 43 3.75 1.23 2.40
CA TYR A 43 4.69 0.26 2.95
C TYR A 43 4.18 -0.37 4.26
N ALA A 44 3.74 0.45 5.21
CA ALA A 44 3.17 -0.01 6.48
C ALA A 44 1.96 -0.93 6.27
N ARG A 45 1.05 -0.59 5.33
CA ARG A 45 -0.11 -1.44 5.01
C ARG A 45 0.28 -2.78 4.39
N ALA A 46 1.34 -2.82 3.58
CA ALA A 46 1.82 -4.09 3.04
C ALA A 46 2.28 -4.99 4.20
N ILE A 47 3.04 -4.44 5.16
CA ILE A 47 3.48 -5.17 6.37
C ILE A 47 2.29 -5.65 7.19
N GLU A 48 1.31 -4.77 7.46
CA GLU A 48 0.07 -5.12 8.19
C GLU A 48 -0.70 -6.30 7.56
N ARG A 49 -0.53 -6.52 6.25
CA ARG A 49 -1.20 -7.58 5.48
C ARG A 49 -0.34 -8.84 5.30
N GLY A 50 0.84 -8.87 5.91
CA GLY A 50 1.71 -10.04 5.91
C GLY A 50 2.87 -10.00 4.91
N PHE A 51 3.17 -8.84 4.32
CA PHE A 51 4.45 -8.68 3.62
C PHE A 51 5.60 -8.69 4.63
N ASP A 52 6.54 -9.62 4.46
CA ASP A 52 7.78 -9.68 5.25
C ASP A 52 8.96 -9.19 4.40
N PRO A 53 9.56 -8.03 4.72
CA PRO A 53 10.67 -7.47 3.95
C PRO A 53 12.00 -8.22 4.13
N ASN A 54 12.14 -9.07 5.15
CA ASN A 54 13.35 -9.85 5.41
C ASN A 54 13.27 -11.26 4.80
N TYR A 55 12.10 -11.67 4.33
CA TYR A 55 11.91 -12.99 3.75
C TYR A 55 12.60 -13.11 2.39
N THR A 56 13.42 -14.15 2.24
CA THR A 56 14.13 -14.48 1.01
C THR A 56 13.70 -15.88 0.56
N PRO A 57 13.26 -16.07 -0.70
CA PRO A 57 13.23 -15.12 -1.80
C PRO A 57 12.14 -14.05 -1.67
N LEU A 58 12.41 -12.85 -2.22
CA LEU A 58 11.43 -11.76 -2.25
C LEU A 58 10.14 -12.25 -2.90
N THR A 59 9.07 -12.27 -2.10
CA THR A 59 7.73 -12.58 -2.57
C THR A 59 6.93 -11.29 -2.53
N LEU A 60 6.06 -11.08 -3.53
CA LEU A 60 5.11 -9.98 -3.56
C LEU A 60 3.76 -10.53 -4.01
N ARG A 61 2.69 -10.23 -3.26
CA ARG A 61 1.33 -10.66 -3.57
C ARG A 61 0.41 -9.45 -3.71
N ASP A 62 -0.54 -9.54 -4.65
CA ASP A 62 -1.52 -8.48 -4.89
C ASP A 62 -2.36 -8.16 -3.65
N GLU A 63 -2.68 -9.18 -2.85
CA GLU A 63 -3.46 -9.08 -1.61
C GLU A 63 -2.87 -8.08 -0.61
N TRP A 64 -1.53 -7.94 -0.58
CA TRP A 64 -0.85 -7.00 0.30
C TRP A 64 -1.00 -5.55 -0.18
N LEU A 65 -1.22 -5.35 -1.47
CA LEU A 65 -1.22 -4.05 -2.13
C LEU A 65 -2.62 -3.52 -2.47
N GLN A 66 -3.61 -4.40 -2.68
CA GLN A 66 -4.98 -4.06 -3.05
C GLN A 66 -5.68 -3.24 -1.96
N ASP A 67 -6.38 -2.16 -2.29
CA ASP A 67 -7.18 -1.47 -1.27
C ASP A 67 -8.33 -2.35 -0.79
N ALA A 68 -8.70 -2.20 0.49
CA ALA A 68 -9.93 -2.81 0.98
C ALA A 68 -11.11 -2.33 0.13
N PRO A 69 -12.10 -3.20 -0.17
CA PRO A 69 -13.32 -2.79 -0.82
C PRO A 69 -13.87 -1.58 -0.06
N ARG A 70 -14.16 -0.49 -0.78
CA ARG A 70 -14.82 0.65 -0.15
C ARG A 70 -16.21 0.15 0.24
N LEU A 71 -16.42 -0.09 1.54
CA LEU A 71 -17.76 -0.23 2.08
C LEU A 71 -18.48 1.04 1.68
N GLY A 72 -19.43 0.90 0.76
CA GLY A 72 -20.21 2.01 0.25
C GLY A 72 -20.93 2.72 1.39
N ARG A 73 -21.61 3.82 1.06
CA ARG A 73 -22.46 4.50 2.04
C ARG A 73 -23.44 3.47 2.64
N PRO A 74 -23.51 3.31 3.97
CA PRO A 74 -24.53 2.48 4.59
C PRO A 74 -25.91 2.92 4.09
N LEU A 75 -26.70 2.00 3.53
CA LEU A 75 -28.07 2.28 3.10
C LEU A 75 -28.92 2.56 4.34
N LYS A 76 -29.68 3.66 4.33
CA LYS A 76 -30.61 4.02 5.41
C LYS A 76 -31.66 2.90 5.52
N ARG A 77 -31.73 2.23 6.67
CA ARG A 77 -32.81 1.29 6.98
C ARG A 77 -34.08 2.09 7.22
N THR A 78 -35.01 2.08 6.27
CA THR A 78 -36.38 2.54 6.51
C THR A 78 -37.15 1.34 7.06
N THR A 79 -37.39 1.31 8.36
CA THR A 79 -38.37 0.40 8.95
C THR A 79 -39.75 0.87 8.50
N ILE A 80 -40.39 0.11 7.62
CA ILE A 80 -41.82 0.30 7.32
C ILE A 80 -42.56 -0.36 8.49
N ALA A 81 -43.33 0.46 9.22
CA ALA A 81 -44.24 0.03 10.28
C ALA A 81 -45.53 -0.52 9.68
#